data_AF-A0AAE1IB60-F1
#
_entry.id   AF-A0AAE1IB60-F1
#
_cell.length_a   1.000
_cell.length_b   1.000
_cell.length_c   1.000
_cell.angle_alpha   90.00
_cell.angle_beta   90.00
_cell.angle_gamma   90.00
#
_symmetry.space_group_name_H-M   'P 1'
#
loop_
_entity.id
_entity.type
_entity.pdbx_description
1 polymer ?
#
loop_
_entity_poly.entity_id
_entity_poly.type
_entity_poly.pdbx_seq_one_letter_code
_entity_poly.pdbx_strand_id
1 'polypeptide(L)'
;MAQSQPSPLSSSIIAQLEKYSACDISDALLKLKVPGAGYVADLVAYSPQQASQATQSRVTVAPVFTVLFAPKGQPAGLSEGGGSLPPQNIPKDVHWADLAEPGTFAVLKQPPGQTNAVCGGIMALRMKVRQVTGIIVAGRVRDLGELRSTNLPIWGYGTSTVGSGGSSMPWATQVTVQVNGVDINPGDVAFSDPGNGVVIIPRDKIDQVLELLPGLVAADDKVKEDVLKGMSVYEAFKLHRIFRSFTPPPSSTLTCAHRVLEELGYEKILYIS
;
A
#
# COMPACT_ATOMS: atom_id res chain seq x y z
N MET A 1 23.21 11.67 12.35
CA MET A 1 22.68 10.53 13.12
C MET A 1 22.22 9.50 12.11
N ALA A 2 22.80 8.30 12.12
CA ALA A 2 22.36 7.23 11.22
C ALA A 2 20.92 6.86 11.61
N GLN A 3 19.96 7.10 10.71
CA GLN A 3 18.60 6.62 10.90
C GLN A 3 18.69 5.09 10.98
N SER A 4 18.24 4.51 12.09
CA SER A 4 18.19 3.05 12.26
C SER A 4 17.30 2.49 11.15
N GLN A 5 17.87 1.63 10.31
CA GLN A 5 17.13 0.94 9.26
C GLN A 5 15.96 0.17 9.90
N PRO A 6 14.74 0.26 9.35
CA PRO A 6 13.59 -0.46 9.87
C PRO A 6 13.83 -1.97 9.77
N SER A 7 13.48 -2.71 10.84
CA SER A 7 13.62 -4.16 10.88
C SER A 7 12.90 -4.81 9.70
N PRO A 8 13.47 -5.87 9.09
CA PRO A 8 12.85 -6.57 7.96
C PRO A 8 11.43 -7.01 8.32
N LEU A 9 10.51 -6.94 7.35
CA LEU A 9 9.15 -7.44 7.51
C LEU A 9 9.20 -8.96 7.67
N SER A 10 8.49 -9.51 8.66
CA SER A 10 8.51 -10.97 8.87
C SER A 10 7.81 -11.69 7.72
N SER A 11 8.33 -12.86 7.34
CA SER A 11 7.69 -13.73 6.34
C SER A 11 6.28 -14.15 6.74
N SER A 12 6.01 -14.28 8.05
CA SER A 12 4.68 -14.60 8.58
C SER A 12 3.67 -13.48 8.38
N ILE A 13 4.08 -12.22 8.44
CA ILE A 13 3.20 -11.07 8.17
C ILE A 13 2.91 -11.00 6.67
N ILE A 14 3.94 -11.14 5.83
CA ILE A 14 3.81 -11.15 4.36
C ILE A 14 2.79 -12.21 3.94
N ALA A 15 2.95 -13.46 4.40
CA ALA A 15 2.06 -14.56 4.07
C ALA A 15 0.61 -14.39 4.57
N GLN A 16 0.39 -13.57 5.60
CA GLN A 16 -0.96 -13.23 6.04
C GLN A 16 -1.59 -12.16 5.15
N LEU A 17 -0.85 -11.10 4.82
CA LEU A 17 -1.33 -10.03 3.94
C LEU A 17 -1.66 -10.57 2.54
N GLU A 18 -0.84 -11.46 1.99
CA GLU A 18 -1.02 -12.06 0.64
C GLU A 18 -2.33 -12.84 0.46
N LYS A 19 -3.09 -13.11 1.53
CA LYS A 19 -4.41 -13.78 1.46
C LYS A 19 -5.54 -12.83 1.05
N TYR A 20 -5.30 -11.53 1.07
CA TYR A 20 -6.30 -10.49 0.88
C TYR A 20 -6.11 -9.76 -0.46
N SER A 21 -7.10 -9.01 -0.89
CA SER A 21 -6.99 -8.10 -2.04
C SER A 21 -6.57 -6.69 -1.60
N ALA A 22 -6.09 -5.86 -2.54
CA ALA A 22 -5.81 -4.45 -2.23
C ALA A 22 -7.05 -3.68 -1.74
N CYS A 23 -8.25 -4.08 -2.17
CA CYS A 23 -9.50 -3.48 -1.70
C CYS A 23 -9.74 -3.78 -0.22
N ASP A 24 -9.54 -5.04 0.20
CA ASP A 24 -9.69 -5.43 1.61
C ASP A 24 -8.70 -4.66 2.52
N ILE A 25 -7.44 -4.52 2.06
CA ILE A 25 -6.43 -3.72 2.77
C ILE A 25 -6.89 -2.26 2.91
N SER A 26 -7.41 -1.67 1.83
CA SER A 26 -7.89 -0.28 1.84
C SER A 26 -9.08 -0.09 2.77
N ASP A 27 -10.03 -1.04 2.81
CA ASP A 27 -11.16 -0.99 3.74
C ASP A 27 -10.73 -1.04 5.21
N ALA A 28 -9.73 -1.86 5.54
CA ALA A 28 -9.14 -1.89 6.87
C ALA A 28 -8.46 -0.56 7.22
N LEU A 29 -7.64 -0.01 6.32
CA LEU A 29 -6.97 1.28 6.49
C LEU A 29 -7.97 2.44 6.62
N LEU A 30 -9.08 2.40 5.88
CA LEU A 30 -10.16 3.37 5.97
C LEU A 30 -10.82 3.34 7.35
N LYS A 31 -11.07 2.16 7.93
CA LYS A 31 -11.56 2.04 9.32
C LYS A 31 -10.56 2.58 10.34
N LEU A 32 -9.27 2.43 10.09
CA LEU A 32 -8.19 2.99 10.90
C LEU A 32 -7.95 4.49 10.65
N LYS A 33 -8.73 5.11 9.76
CA LYS A 33 -8.64 6.53 9.38
C LYS A 33 -7.26 6.93 8.84
N VAL A 34 -6.59 6.00 8.16
CA VAL A 34 -5.33 6.29 7.46
C VAL A 34 -5.65 7.18 6.24
N PRO A 35 -4.94 8.31 6.03
CA PRO A 35 -5.16 9.19 4.88
C PRO A 35 -5.10 8.44 3.55
N GLY A 36 -6.05 8.72 2.66
CA GLY A 36 -6.16 8.07 1.35
C GLY A 36 -6.40 6.56 1.38
N ALA A 37 -6.68 5.97 2.56
CA ALA A 37 -6.75 4.53 2.76
C ALA A 37 -5.52 3.77 2.21
N GLY A 38 -4.37 4.44 2.16
CA GLY A 38 -3.13 3.91 1.60
C GLY A 38 -3.09 3.75 0.07
N TYR A 39 -4.20 3.98 -0.64
CA TYR A 39 -4.26 3.73 -2.08
C TYR A 39 -3.47 4.77 -2.88
N VAL A 40 -2.54 4.29 -3.72
CA VAL A 40 -1.74 5.15 -4.60
C VAL A 40 -2.45 5.29 -5.94
N ALA A 41 -3.26 6.34 -6.07
CA ALA A 41 -4.09 6.61 -7.24
C ALA A 41 -3.29 6.88 -8.54
N ASP A 42 -3.96 6.67 -9.67
CA ASP A 42 -3.52 7.00 -11.05
C ASP A 42 -2.31 6.21 -11.57
N LEU A 43 -1.96 5.11 -10.90
CA LEU A 43 -0.91 4.20 -11.35
C LEU A 43 -1.41 3.27 -12.47
N VAL A 44 -0.58 3.15 -13.51
CA VAL A 44 -0.72 2.17 -14.59
C VAL A 44 0.38 1.12 -14.45
N ALA A 45 0.01 -0.17 -14.55
CA ALA A 45 0.97 -1.27 -14.60
C ALA A 45 1.71 -1.32 -15.95
N TYR A 46 3.03 -1.23 -15.92
CA TYR A 46 3.90 -1.33 -17.10
C TYR A 46 4.64 -2.67 -17.21
N SER A 47 4.78 -3.39 -16.10
CA SER A 47 5.37 -4.72 -16.02
C SER A 47 4.79 -5.48 -14.82
N PRO A 48 4.60 -6.81 -14.91
CA PRO A 48 4.58 -7.59 -16.16
C PRO A 48 3.37 -7.19 -17.02
N GLN A 49 3.48 -7.29 -18.34
CA GLN A 49 2.31 -7.17 -19.21
C GLN A 49 1.39 -8.35 -18.86
N GLN A 50 0.09 -8.10 -18.62
CA GLN A 50 -0.89 -9.15 -18.30
C GLN A 50 -0.74 -10.31 -19.29
N ALA A 51 -0.03 -11.36 -18.88
CA ALA A 51 0.08 -12.58 -19.65
C ALA A 51 -1.29 -13.25 -19.57
N SER A 52 -1.78 -13.72 -20.70
CA SER A 52 -2.99 -14.53 -20.86
C SER A 52 -3.27 -15.42 -19.64
N GLN A 53 -4.20 -15.02 -18.76
CA GLN A 53 -5.01 -15.76 -17.75
C GLN A 53 -4.45 -16.98 -16.99
N ALA A 54 -3.18 -17.39 -17.15
CA ALA A 54 -2.68 -18.71 -16.76
C ALA A 54 -1.55 -18.67 -15.72
N THR A 55 -0.98 -17.51 -15.43
CA THR A 55 -0.13 -17.30 -14.25
C THR A 55 -0.83 -16.29 -13.37
N GLN A 56 -1.41 -16.75 -12.26
CA GLN A 56 -1.87 -15.88 -11.17
C GLN A 56 -0.76 -14.89 -10.86
N SER A 57 -0.91 -13.65 -11.30
CA SER A 57 -0.01 -12.57 -10.93
C SER A 57 -0.23 -12.36 -9.44
N ARG A 58 0.67 -12.92 -8.64
CA ARG A 58 0.56 -12.88 -7.18
C ARG A 58 0.75 -11.46 -6.69
N VAL A 59 0.01 -11.12 -5.65
CA VAL A 59 0.27 -9.94 -4.84
C VAL A 59 1.75 -9.91 -4.46
N THR A 60 2.37 -8.73 -4.51
CA THR A 60 3.73 -8.51 -4.00
C THR A 60 3.66 -7.63 -2.77
N VAL A 61 4.21 -8.10 -1.65
CA VAL A 61 4.26 -7.36 -0.39
C VAL A 61 5.71 -7.16 0.03
N ALA A 62 6.11 -5.90 0.26
CA ALA A 62 7.49 -5.59 0.63
C ALA A 62 7.62 -4.24 1.36
N PRO A 63 8.63 -4.07 2.24
CA PRO A 63 8.96 -2.77 2.81
C PRO A 63 9.41 -1.80 1.72
N VAL A 64 9.09 -0.52 1.88
CA VAL A 64 9.37 0.53 0.89
C VAL A 64 10.78 1.10 1.05
N PHE A 65 11.46 1.25 -0.08
CA PHE A 65 12.65 2.10 -0.24
C PHE A 65 12.28 3.35 -1.05
N THR A 66 12.44 4.53 -0.49
CA THR A 66 11.99 5.78 -1.16
C THR A 66 13.13 6.51 -1.86
N VAL A 67 12.79 7.13 -3.00
CA VAL A 67 13.67 8.01 -3.78
C VAL A 67 12.90 9.26 -4.16
N LEU A 68 13.37 10.41 -3.71
CA LEU A 68 12.83 11.72 -4.06
C LEU A 68 13.67 12.34 -5.19
N PHE A 69 13.00 12.80 -6.24
CA PHE A 69 13.59 13.63 -7.28
C PHE A 69 13.20 15.10 -7.09
N ALA A 70 14.09 16.01 -7.49
CA ALA A 70 13.88 17.44 -7.50
C ALA A 70 13.95 18.02 -8.93
N PRO A 71 13.32 19.19 -9.21
CA PRO A 71 13.51 19.90 -10.46
C PRO A 71 14.97 20.28 -10.68
N LYS A 72 15.46 20.17 -11.91
CA LYS A 72 16.82 20.58 -12.26
C LYS A 72 16.93 22.10 -12.24
N GLY A 73 17.94 22.64 -11.57
CA GLY A 73 18.23 24.08 -11.58
C GLY A 73 17.45 24.94 -10.58
N GLN A 74 16.59 24.36 -9.72
CA GLN A 74 16.02 25.09 -8.59
C GLN A 74 17.02 25.14 -7.41
N PRO A 75 17.17 26.29 -6.73
CA PRO A 75 17.92 26.37 -5.48
C PRO A 75 17.33 25.43 -4.42
N ALA A 76 18.18 24.79 -3.62
CA ALA A 76 17.75 24.01 -2.47
C ALA A 76 16.85 24.88 -1.56
N GLY A 77 15.59 24.49 -1.36
CA GLY A 77 14.69 25.15 -0.40
C GLY A 77 13.27 25.45 -0.90
N LEU A 78 12.99 25.33 -2.20
CA LEU A 78 11.64 25.54 -2.75
C LEU A 78 11.17 24.24 -3.43
N SER A 79 10.13 23.60 -2.90
CA SER A 79 9.33 22.66 -3.69
C SER A 79 8.10 23.39 -4.22
N GLU A 80 7.71 23.13 -5.47
CA GLU A 80 6.40 23.50 -5.96
C GLU A 80 5.35 22.69 -5.18
N GLY A 81 4.71 23.34 -4.21
CA GLY A 81 3.88 22.71 -3.18
C GLY A 81 4.05 23.30 -1.78
N GLY A 82 5.03 24.18 -1.56
CA GLY A 82 5.17 24.97 -0.32
C GLY A 82 6.01 24.31 0.78
N GLY A 83 6.54 23.10 0.56
CA GLY A 83 7.49 22.44 1.47
C GLY A 83 8.95 22.73 1.12
N SER A 84 9.84 22.75 2.10
CA SER A 84 11.29 22.70 1.84
C SER A 84 11.70 21.27 1.46
N LEU A 85 12.52 21.10 0.41
CA LEU A 85 13.15 19.80 0.14
C LEU A 85 14.01 19.36 1.34
N PRO A 86 14.06 18.05 1.67
CA PRO A 86 14.94 17.56 2.72
C PRO A 86 16.41 17.76 2.32
N PRO A 87 17.37 17.68 3.26
CA PRO A 87 18.79 17.68 2.92
C PRO A 87 19.12 16.58 1.91
N GLN A 88 19.97 16.88 0.93
CA GLN A 88 20.51 15.85 0.04
C GLN A 88 21.33 14.85 0.87
N ASN A 89 21.12 13.56 0.62
CA ASN A 89 21.80 12.49 1.32
C ASN A 89 22.37 11.41 0.39
N ILE A 90 22.34 11.63 -0.93
CA ILE A 90 22.93 10.72 -1.92
C ILE A 90 24.43 11.06 -2.04
N PRO A 91 25.35 10.10 -1.82
CA PRO A 91 26.78 10.33 -2.00
C PRO A 91 27.12 10.71 -3.45
N LYS A 92 28.10 11.61 -3.64
CA LYS A 92 28.42 12.19 -4.96
C LYS A 92 28.93 11.16 -5.97
N ASP A 93 29.55 10.10 -5.50
CA ASP A 93 30.20 9.02 -6.25
C ASP A 93 29.34 7.75 -6.32
N VAL A 94 28.10 7.80 -5.81
CA VAL A 94 27.17 6.66 -5.81
C VAL A 94 25.91 7.03 -6.58
N HIS A 95 25.50 6.16 -7.51
CA HIS A 95 24.23 6.33 -8.17
C HIS A 95 23.09 5.89 -7.24
N TRP A 96 22.01 6.67 -7.13
CA TRP A 96 20.90 6.38 -6.20
C TRP A 96 20.31 4.96 -6.33
N ALA A 97 20.29 4.40 -7.53
CA ALA A 97 19.82 3.04 -7.77
C ALA A 97 20.69 1.95 -7.10
N ASP A 98 21.96 2.25 -6.81
CA ASP A 98 22.87 1.36 -6.08
C ASP A 98 22.58 1.31 -4.58
N LEU A 99 21.88 2.33 -4.06
CA LEU A 99 21.46 2.40 -2.66
C LEU A 99 20.22 1.56 -2.36
N ALA A 100 19.51 1.08 -3.40
CA ALA A 100 18.32 0.27 -3.22
C ALA A 100 18.62 -1.03 -2.48
N GLU A 101 17.74 -1.39 -1.54
CA GLU A 101 17.95 -2.50 -0.63
C GLU A 101 17.25 -3.78 -1.13
N PRO A 102 17.89 -4.95 -1.04
CA PRO A 102 17.26 -6.23 -1.37
C PRO A 102 15.95 -6.46 -0.62
N GLY A 103 14.95 -7.00 -1.31
CA GLY A 103 13.64 -7.31 -0.72
C GLY A 103 12.71 -6.11 -0.56
N THR A 104 13.12 -4.91 -0.95
CA THR A 104 12.28 -3.70 -0.87
C THR A 104 11.44 -3.47 -2.12
N PHE A 105 10.39 -2.67 -1.98
CA PHE A 105 9.62 -2.08 -3.08
C PHE A 105 10.08 -0.63 -3.27
N ALA A 106 10.67 -0.31 -4.42
CA ALA A 106 11.18 1.04 -4.66
C ALA A 106 10.04 2.02 -4.96
N VAL A 107 10.03 3.19 -4.34
CA VAL A 107 9.05 4.27 -4.60
C VAL A 107 9.80 5.52 -5.05
N LEU A 108 9.64 5.86 -6.34
CA LEU A 108 10.29 7.00 -6.97
C LEU A 108 9.28 8.14 -7.10
N LYS A 109 9.51 9.25 -6.40
CA LYS A 109 8.68 10.44 -6.49
C LYS A 109 9.30 11.46 -7.44
N GLN A 110 8.64 11.69 -8.57
CA GLN A 110 8.98 12.75 -9.51
C GLN A 110 8.42 14.10 -9.01
N PRO A 111 9.09 15.24 -9.30
CA PRO A 111 8.51 16.54 -9.03
C PRO A 111 7.21 16.75 -9.83
N PRO A 112 6.25 17.54 -9.33
CA PRO A 112 5.06 17.89 -10.08
C PRO A 112 5.40 18.62 -11.38
N GLY A 113 4.52 18.54 -12.38
CA GLY A 113 4.64 19.26 -13.65
C GLY A 113 5.70 18.73 -14.63
N GLN A 114 6.45 17.69 -14.26
CA GLN A 114 7.54 17.17 -15.09
C GLN A 114 7.05 16.21 -16.19
N THR A 115 7.67 16.30 -17.37
CA THR A 115 7.31 15.50 -18.57
C THR A 115 8.34 14.43 -18.92
N ASN A 116 9.53 14.47 -18.33
CA ASN A 116 10.57 13.46 -18.48
C ASN A 116 10.26 12.18 -17.68
N ALA A 117 11.00 11.10 -17.90
CA ALA A 117 10.92 9.86 -17.11
C ALA A 117 12.03 9.79 -16.06
N VAL A 118 11.69 9.31 -14.86
CA VAL A 118 12.66 9.10 -13.77
C VAL A 118 13.11 7.64 -13.63
N CYS A 119 12.40 6.72 -14.29
CA CYS A 119 12.76 5.31 -14.38
C CYS A 119 12.81 4.86 -15.84
N GLY A 120 13.92 4.25 -16.25
CA GLY A 120 14.11 3.63 -17.56
C GLY A 120 14.70 2.22 -17.42
N GLY A 121 15.05 1.61 -18.53
CA GLY A 121 15.42 0.19 -18.59
C GLY A 121 16.63 -0.17 -17.73
N ILE A 122 17.70 0.63 -17.80
CA ILE A 122 18.91 0.46 -16.96
C ILE A 122 18.56 0.53 -15.46
N MET A 123 17.67 1.45 -15.06
CA MET A 123 17.27 1.60 -13.66
C MET A 123 16.49 0.38 -13.17
N ALA A 124 15.51 -0.08 -13.95
CA ALA A 124 14.74 -1.26 -13.62
C ALA A 124 15.61 -2.53 -13.59
N LEU A 125 16.53 -2.68 -14.54
CA LEU A 125 17.50 -3.77 -14.54
C LEU A 125 18.38 -3.74 -13.29
N ARG A 126 18.87 -2.57 -12.88
CA ARG A 126 19.66 -2.44 -11.67
C ARG A 126 18.86 -2.83 -10.42
N MET A 127 17.61 -2.39 -10.32
CA MET A 127 16.71 -2.77 -9.22
C MET A 127 16.52 -4.30 -9.16
N LYS A 128 16.32 -4.96 -10.31
CA LYS A 128 16.25 -6.42 -10.38
C LYS A 128 17.53 -7.08 -9.88
N VAL A 129 18.70 -6.62 -10.32
CA VAL A 129 20.01 -7.13 -9.86
C VAL A 129 20.19 -6.95 -8.35
N ARG A 130 19.65 -5.85 -7.80
CA ARG A 130 19.63 -5.56 -6.36
C ARG A 130 18.56 -6.33 -5.59
N GLN A 131 17.78 -7.20 -6.25
CA GLN A 131 16.71 -8.00 -5.65
C GLN A 131 15.58 -7.16 -5.04
N VAL A 132 15.34 -5.98 -5.59
CA VAL A 132 14.11 -5.21 -5.34
C VAL A 132 12.92 -6.00 -5.89
N THR A 133 11.81 -5.98 -5.19
CA THR A 133 10.62 -6.81 -5.48
C THR A 133 9.60 -6.09 -6.37
N GLY A 134 9.70 -4.76 -6.51
CA GLY A 134 8.83 -3.95 -7.36
C GLY A 134 9.19 -2.48 -7.38
N ILE A 135 8.57 -1.71 -8.28
CA ILE A 135 8.84 -0.28 -8.47
C ILE A 135 7.53 0.50 -8.64
N ILE A 136 7.28 1.47 -7.77
CA ILE A 136 6.28 2.53 -7.98
C ILE A 136 7.02 3.75 -8.50
N VAL A 137 6.55 4.30 -9.61
CA VAL A 137 7.02 5.56 -10.15
C VAL A 137 5.88 6.56 -10.10
N ALA A 138 5.83 7.36 -9.04
CA ALA A 138 4.94 8.51 -8.94
C ALA A 138 5.43 9.62 -9.88
N GLY A 139 5.33 9.33 -11.18
CA GLY A 139 5.96 10.01 -12.29
C GLY A 139 5.92 9.15 -13.55
N ARG A 140 6.81 9.44 -14.50
CA ARG A 140 6.85 8.76 -15.80
C ARG A 140 7.97 7.73 -15.91
N VAL A 141 7.71 6.71 -16.73
CA VAL A 141 8.66 5.65 -17.09
C VAL A 141 9.06 5.72 -18.56
N ARG A 142 10.15 5.05 -18.93
CA ARG A 142 10.57 4.85 -20.32
C ARG A 142 11.17 3.46 -20.54
N ASP A 143 11.50 3.14 -21.79
CA ASP A 143 12.14 1.88 -22.19
C ASP A 143 11.29 0.64 -21.85
N LEU A 144 9.99 0.66 -22.21
CA LEU A 144 8.99 -0.32 -21.77
C LEU A 144 9.36 -1.79 -22.03
N GLY A 145 10.05 -2.09 -23.13
CA GLY A 145 10.52 -3.45 -23.43
C GLY A 145 11.53 -3.96 -22.38
N GLU A 146 12.44 -3.08 -21.95
CA GLU A 146 13.42 -3.38 -20.90
C GLU A 146 12.76 -3.46 -19.52
N LEU A 147 11.76 -2.60 -19.23
CA LEU A 147 11.00 -2.72 -17.98
C LEU A 147 10.35 -4.11 -17.87
N ARG A 148 9.70 -4.57 -18.95
CA ARG A 148 9.02 -5.86 -18.99
C ARG A 148 9.98 -7.04 -18.87
N SER A 149 11.18 -6.96 -19.45
CA SER A 149 12.18 -8.03 -19.34
C SER A 149 12.70 -8.23 -17.91
N THR A 150 12.47 -7.27 -17.01
CA THR A 150 12.78 -7.44 -15.60
C THR A 150 11.84 -8.43 -14.90
N ASN A 151 10.59 -8.58 -15.37
CA ASN A 151 9.50 -9.26 -14.67
C ASN A 151 9.16 -8.68 -13.29
N LEU A 152 9.63 -7.48 -12.97
CA LEU A 152 9.22 -6.79 -11.75
C LEU A 152 7.81 -6.19 -11.93
N PRO A 153 6.97 -6.13 -10.89
CA PRO A 153 5.81 -5.25 -10.87
C PRO A 153 6.29 -3.80 -10.92
N ILE A 154 6.00 -3.10 -12.02
CA ILE A 154 6.40 -1.71 -12.25
C ILE A 154 5.16 -0.89 -12.56
N TRP A 155 4.91 0.12 -11.74
CA TRP A 155 3.77 1.01 -11.82
C TRP A 155 4.23 2.44 -12.11
N GLY A 156 3.46 3.20 -12.89
CA GLY A 156 3.68 4.64 -12.99
C GLY A 156 2.54 5.42 -13.62
N TYR A 157 2.62 6.75 -13.62
CA TYR A 157 1.54 7.61 -14.12
C TYR A 157 1.47 7.71 -15.63
N GLY A 158 2.60 7.49 -16.33
CA GLY A 158 2.69 7.73 -17.74
C GLY A 158 4.03 7.35 -18.32
N THR A 159 4.18 7.56 -19.63
CA THR A 159 5.44 7.34 -20.33
C THR A 159 6.09 8.66 -20.73
N SER A 160 7.39 8.60 -21.00
CA SER A 160 8.16 9.65 -21.68
C SER A 160 9.29 9.03 -22.48
N THR A 161 9.81 9.72 -23.48
CA THR A 161 11.06 9.33 -24.17
C THR A 161 12.27 10.05 -23.57
N VAL A 162 12.05 11.17 -22.87
CA VAL A 162 13.10 12.01 -22.28
C VAL A 162 13.52 11.43 -20.94
N GLY A 163 14.82 11.26 -20.72
CA GLY A 163 15.35 10.75 -19.44
C GLY A 163 15.36 11.78 -18.32
N SER A 164 15.68 11.34 -17.11
CA SER A 164 15.63 12.16 -15.89
C SER A 164 16.38 13.49 -16.04
N GLY A 165 17.59 13.45 -16.63
CA GLY A 165 18.44 14.62 -16.84
C GLY A 165 17.88 15.76 -17.71
N GLY A 166 16.73 15.56 -18.36
CA GLY A 166 16.02 16.60 -19.11
C GLY A 166 15.49 17.73 -18.21
N SER A 167 14.97 17.39 -17.03
CA SER A 167 14.33 18.40 -16.16
C SER A 167 14.24 18.01 -14.67
N SER A 168 14.72 16.83 -14.27
CA SER A 168 14.74 16.39 -12.88
C SER A 168 16.08 15.75 -12.49
N MET A 169 16.38 15.67 -11.21
CA MET A 169 17.54 14.94 -10.70
C MET A 169 17.20 14.21 -9.40
N PRO A 170 17.84 13.05 -9.13
CA PRO A 170 17.70 12.40 -7.83
C PRO A 170 18.21 13.34 -6.73
N TRP A 171 17.48 13.43 -5.63
CA TRP A 171 17.72 14.41 -4.57
C TRP A 171 18.05 13.76 -3.23
N ALA A 172 17.19 12.85 -2.78
CA ALA A 172 17.36 12.14 -1.52
C ALA A 172 16.77 10.73 -1.60
N THR A 173 17.31 9.81 -0.82
CA THR A 173 16.77 8.46 -0.61
C THR A 173 16.37 8.27 0.85
N GLN A 174 15.49 7.31 1.14
CA GLN A 174 15.06 7.03 2.52
C GLN A 174 14.52 8.28 3.24
N VAL A 175 13.71 9.06 2.54
CA VAL A 175 12.95 10.21 3.07
C VAL A 175 11.46 9.98 2.86
N THR A 176 10.60 10.58 3.69
CA THR A 176 9.16 10.56 3.44
C THR A 176 8.83 11.20 2.10
N VAL A 177 8.01 10.54 1.30
CA VAL A 177 7.49 11.08 0.04
C VAL A 177 5.96 11.08 0.07
N GLN A 178 5.36 12.13 -0.48
CA GLN A 178 3.91 12.23 -0.56
C GLN A 178 3.44 11.96 -2.00
N VAL A 179 2.48 11.03 -2.13
CA VAL A 179 1.94 10.60 -3.42
C VAL A 179 0.42 10.65 -3.35
N ASN A 180 -0.20 11.60 -4.05
CA ASN A 180 -1.66 11.73 -4.16
C ASN A 180 -2.39 11.67 -2.79
N GLY A 181 -1.84 12.32 -1.76
CA GLY A 181 -2.43 12.35 -0.42
C GLY A 181 -2.06 11.16 0.49
N VAL A 182 -1.21 10.25 0.02
CA VAL A 182 -0.61 9.18 0.83
C VAL A 182 0.82 9.56 1.20
N ASP A 183 1.10 9.62 2.49
CA ASP A 183 2.46 9.77 3.01
C ASP A 183 3.12 8.39 3.06
N ILE A 184 4.28 8.26 2.42
CA ILE A 184 5.02 7.01 2.29
C ILE A 184 6.37 7.20 2.98
N ASN A 185 6.56 6.51 4.09
CA ASN A 185 7.80 6.52 4.84
C ASN A 185 8.67 5.31 4.45
N PRO A 186 10.00 5.43 4.53
CA PRO A 186 10.88 4.27 4.44
C PRO A 186 10.47 3.18 5.43
N GLY A 187 10.34 1.95 4.96
CA GLY A 187 9.92 0.80 5.77
C GLY A 187 8.41 0.58 5.89
N ASP A 188 7.55 1.53 5.47
CA ASP A 188 6.13 1.25 5.24
C ASP A 188 5.98 0.11 4.22
N VAL A 189 4.84 -0.55 4.18
CA VAL A 189 4.67 -1.77 3.38
C VAL A 189 3.89 -1.46 2.12
N ALA A 190 4.52 -1.66 0.96
CA ALA A 190 3.84 -1.68 -0.31
C ALA A 190 3.14 -3.02 -0.52
N PHE A 191 1.85 -2.95 -0.82
CA PHE A 191 0.99 -4.05 -1.23
C PHE A 191 0.60 -3.82 -2.68
N SER A 192 1.27 -4.51 -3.60
CA SER A 192 1.04 -4.40 -5.04
C SER A 192 0.16 -5.55 -5.51
N ASP A 193 -1.09 -5.23 -5.80
CA ASP A 193 -2.07 -6.13 -6.39
C ASP A 193 -2.17 -5.86 -7.91
N PRO A 194 -1.72 -6.78 -8.76
CA PRO A 194 -1.72 -6.58 -10.22
C PRO A 194 -3.10 -6.29 -10.82
N GLY A 195 -4.19 -6.73 -10.16
CA GLY A 195 -5.56 -6.51 -10.64
C GLY A 195 -6.16 -5.18 -10.19
N ASN A 196 -5.70 -4.62 -9.07
CA ASN A 196 -6.38 -3.51 -8.38
C ASN A 196 -5.50 -2.26 -8.17
N GLY A 197 -4.17 -2.39 -8.20
CA GLY A 197 -3.23 -1.30 -7.99
C GLY A 197 -2.35 -1.49 -6.76
N VAL A 198 -1.88 -0.39 -6.18
CA VAL A 198 -0.93 -0.42 -5.07
C VAL A 198 -1.48 0.31 -3.86
N VAL A 199 -1.34 -0.32 -2.69
CA VAL A 199 -1.72 0.23 -1.39
C VAL A 199 -0.48 0.29 -0.50
N ILE A 200 -0.31 1.39 0.23
CA ILE A 200 0.74 1.56 1.23
C ILE A 200 0.13 1.38 2.61
N ILE A 201 0.67 0.44 3.36
CA ILE A 201 0.29 0.16 4.75
C ILE A 201 1.35 0.80 5.65
N PRO A 202 1.00 1.82 6.45
CA PRO A 202 1.93 2.38 7.44
C PRO A 202 2.45 1.28 8.37
N ARG A 203 3.76 1.29 8.65
CA ARG A 203 4.41 0.20 9.38
C ARG A 203 3.78 -0.05 10.77
N ASP A 204 3.36 1.02 11.45
CA ASP A 204 2.74 0.99 12.77
C ASP A 204 1.27 0.53 12.77
N LYS A 205 0.65 0.37 11.59
CA LYS A 205 -0.74 -0.07 11.43
C LYS A 205 -0.91 -1.53 11.01
N ILE A 206 0.18 -2.23 10.69
CA ILE A 206 0.14 -3.60 10.17
C ILE A 206 -0.66 -4.54 11.06
N ASP A 207 -0.38 -4.55 12.37
CA ASP A 207 -1.05 -5.48 13.30
C ASP A 207 -2.56 -5.20 13.39
N GLN A 208 -2.95 -3.92 13.43
CA GLN A 208 -4.35 -3.49 13.44
C GLN A 208 -5.07 -3.84 12.12
N VAL A 209 -4.38 -3.72 10.98
CA VAL A 209 -4.92 -4.14 9.68
C VAL A 209 -5.18 -5.64 9.68
N LEU A 210 -4.19 -6.45 10.10
CA LEU A 210 -4.33 -7.91 10.17
C LEU A 210 -5.44 -8.37 11.11
N GLU A 211 -5.65 -7.66 12.22
CA GLU A 211 -6.75 -7.93 13.15
C GLU A 211 -8.14 -7.67 12.53
N LEU A 212 -8.28 -6.58 11.75
CA LEU A 212 -9.56 -6.18 11.16
C LEU A 212 -9.97 -7.05 9.96
N LEU A 213 -9.00 -7.44 9.13
CA LEU A 213 -9.24 -8.05 7.82
C LEU A 213 -10.18 -9.28 7.84
N PRO A 214 -10.01 -10.29 8.72
CA PRO A 214 -10.90 -11.45 8.75
C PRO A 214 -12.38 -11.09 8.97
N GLY A 215 -12.63 -10.13 9.86
CA GLY A 215 -14.00 -9.69 10.18
C GLY A 215 -14.64 -8.90 9.04
N LEU A 216 -13.87 -8.05 8.35
CA LEU A 216 -14.34 -7.28 7.20
C LEU A 216 -14.70 -8.20 6.03
N VAL A 217 -13.80 -9.10 5.66
CA VAL A 217 -14.02 -10.02 4.55
C VAL A 217 -15.21 -10.95 4.82
N ALA A 218 -15.30 -11.50 6.04
CA ALA A 218 -16.43 -12.36 6.41
C ALA A 218 -17.78 -11.62 6.40
N ALA A 219 -17.81 -10.34 6.77
CA ALA A 219 -19.01 -9.53 6.66
C ALA A 219 -19.41 -9.31 5.19
N ASP A 220 -18.43 -9.01 4.34
CA ASP A 220 -18.63 -8.79 2.91
C ASP A 220 -19.12 -10.03 2.17
N ASP A 221 -18.59 -11.19 2.52
CA ASP A 221 -19.03 -12.45 1.92
C ASP A 221 -20.48 -12.78 2.26
N LYS A 222 -20.90 -12.55 3.51
CA LYS A 222 -22.32 -12.69 3.90
C LYS A 222 -23.23 -11.72 3.17
N VAL A 223 -22.79 -10.47 2.99
CA VAL A 223 -23.54 -9.51 2.18
C VAL A 223 -23.71 -10.00 0.76
N LYS A 224 -22.63 -10.46 0.11
CA LYS A 224 -22.69 -10.99 -1.27
C LYS A 224 -23.64 -12.18 -1.35
N GLU A 225 -23.58 -13.10 -0.39
CA GLU A 225 -24.49 -14.26 -0.33
C GLU A 225 -25.96 -13.86 -0.24
N ASP A 226 -26.31 -12.89 0.60
CA ASP A 226 -27.70 -12.46 0.77
C ASP A 226 -28.20 -11.65 -0.43
N VAL A 227 -27.35 -10.83 -1.04
CA VAL A 227 -27.65 -10.14 -2.30
C VAL A 227 -27.89 -11.15 -3.43
N LEU A 228 -27.10 -12.22 -3.52
CA LEU A 228 -27.32 -13.30 -4.49
C LEU A 228 -28.65 -14.03 -4.29
N LYS A 229 -29.17 -14.07 -3.06
CA LYS A 229 -30.50 -14.62 -2.72
C LYS A 229 -31.64 -13.63 -2.97
N GLY A 230 -31.35 -12.42 -3.46
CA GLY A 230 -32.33 -11.39 -3.81
C GLY A 230 -32.63 -10.38 -2.69
N MET A 231 -31.90 -10.40 -1.56
CA MET A 231 -32.01 -9.37 -0.53
C MET A 231 -31.51 -8.02 -1.06
N SER A 232 -32.13 -6.91 -0.62
CA SER A 232 -31.62 -5.58 -0.95
C SER A 232 -30.26 -5.33 -0.30
N VAL A 233 -29.39 -4.56 -0.97
CA VAL A 233 -28.06 -4.17 -0.44
C VAL A 233 -28.20 -3.44 0.90
N TYR A 234 -29.24 -2.62 1.06
CA TYR A 234 -29.51 -1.89 2.30
C TYR A 234 -29.74 -2.84 3.50
N GLU A 235 -30.59 -3.85 3.33
CA GLU A 235 -30.86 -4.84 4.37
C GLU A 235 -29.63 -5.70 4.67
N ALA A 236 -28.93 -6.17 3.63
CA ALA A 236 -27.74 -6.98 3.78
C ALA A 236 -26.63 -6.23 4.53
N PHE A 237 -26.38 -4.96 4.19
CA PHE A 237 -25.43 -4.11 4.93
C PHE A 237 -25.86 -3.88 6.37
N LYS A 238 -27.17 -3.67 6.62
CA LYS A 238 -27.69 -3.48 7.98
C LYS A 238 -27.46 -4.71 8.87
N LEU A 239 -27.58 -5.91 8.30
CA LEU A 239 -27.38 -7.18 9.02
C LEU A 239 -25.90 -7.47 9.31
N HIS A 240 -25.01 -7.24 8.34
CA HIS A 240 -23.64 -7.77 8.41
C HIS A 240 -22.55 -6.72 8.63
N ARG A 241 -22.74 -5.47 8.18
CA ARG A 241 -21.70 -4.42 8.25
C ARG A 241 -21.86 -3.45 9.43
N ILE A 242 -23.01 -3.45 10.13
CA ILE A 242 -23.20 -2.68 11.37
C ILE A 242 -22.53 -3.42 12.54
N PHE A 243 -21.21 -3.37 12.61
CA PHE A 243 -20.51 -3.74 13.84
C PHE A 243 -20.71 -2.63 14.88
N ARG A 244 -21.49 -2.93 15.93
CA ARG A 244 -21.45 -2.17 17.18
C ARG A 244 -20.00 -2.12 17.64
N SER A 245 -19.54 -0.94 18.06
CA SER A 245 -18.21 -0.70 18.61
C SER A 245 -17.77 -1.88 19.49
N PHE A 246 -16.68 -2.55 19.09
CA PHE A 246 -16.08 -3.63 19.83
C PHE A 246 -15.54 -3.05 21.15
N THR A 247 -16.33 -3.11 22.22
CA THR A 247 -15.81 -2.97 23.57
C THR A 247 -15.16 -4.31 23.92
N PRO A 248 -13.85 -4.34 24.23
CA PRO A 248 -13.19 -5.59 24.61
C PRO A 248 -13.86 -6.14 25.88
N PRO A 249 -14.03 -7.46 26.00
CA PRO A 249 -14.49 -8.05 27.26
C PRO A 249 -13.48 -7.69 28.37
N PRO A 250 -13.95 -7.35 29.59
CA PRO A 250 -13.04 -7.12 30.71
C PRO A 250 -12.19 -8.37 30.93
N SER A 251 -10.88 -8.18 31.04
CA SER A 251 -9.90 -9.25 31.23
C SER A 251 -10.28 -10.09 32.45
N SER A 252 -10.71 -11.33 32.21
CA SER A 252 -11.02 -12.28 33.28
C SER A 252 -9.72 -12.79 33.90
N THR A 253 -9.28 -12.16 34.98
CA THR A 253 -8.51 -12.85 36.02
C THR A 253 -9.47 -13.23 37.15
N LEU A 254 -9.79 -14.53 37.19
CA LEU A 254 -10.04 -15.35 38.38
C LEU A 254 -10.96 -14.77 39.47
N THR A 255 -12.20 -15.27 39.58
CA THR A 255 -12.55 -16.16 40.70
C THR A 255 -13.78 -17.02 40.37
N CYS A 256 -13.63 -18.31 40.63
CA CYS A 256 -14.68 -19.33 40.66
C CYS A 256 -15.65 -19.02 41.82
N ALA A 257 -16.97 -18.97 41.55
CA ALA A 257 -18.02 -19.64 42.34
C ALA A 257 -19.43 -19.14 41.96
N HIS A 258 -20.33 -20.12 41.84
CA HIS A 258 -21.79 -20.03 42.01
C HIS A 258 -22.68 -19.40 40.91
N ARG A 259 -23.36 -20.34 40.24
CA ARG A 259 -24.83 -20.46 40.12
C ARG A 259 -25.61 -19.65 39.07
N VAL A 260 -26.36 -20.45 38.30
CA VAL A 260 -27.76 -20.30 37.87
C VAL A 260 -27.98 -19.91 36.41
N LEU A 261 -28.37 -20.96 35.68
CA LEU A 261 -29.24 -20.99 34.51
C LEU A 261 -30.51 -20.17 34.74
N GLU A 262 -30.83 -19.26 33.84
CA GLU A 262 -32.18 -18.86 33.40
C GLU A 262 -32.10 -17.46 32.80
N GLU A 263 -32.30 -17.33 31.49
CA GLU A 263 -33.05 -16.22 30.87
C GLU A 263 -33.17 -16.47 29.35
N LEU A 264 -33.78 -17.60 29.00
CA LEU A 264 -34.52 -17.74 27.74
C LEU A 264 -35.97 -17.33 28.02
N GLY A 265 -36.23 -16.02 28.01
CA GLY A 265 -37.56 -15.44 28.23
C GLY A 265 -38.12 -14.82 26.96
N TYR A 266 -38.63 -15.64 26.04
CA TYR A 266 -39.47 -15.18 24.93
C TYR A 266 -40.81 -15.93 24.97
N GLU A 267 -41.84 -15.30 25.53
CA GLU A 267 -43.24 -15.57 25.19
C GLU A 267 -44.01 -14.25 25.01
N LYS A 268 -44.24 -13.91 23.75
CA LYS A 268 -45.56 -13.80 23.11
C LYS A 268 -46.76 -13.17 23.89
N ILE A 269 -47.39 -12.21 23.18
CA ILE A 269 -48.84 -12.02 22.91
C ILE A 269 -49.54 -10.76 23.50
N LEU A 270 -50.09 -10.00 22.54
CA LEU A 270 -51.27 -9.11 22.48
C LEU A 270 -52.07 -8.82 23.77
N TYR A 271 -52.49 -7.56 23.96
CA TYR A 271 -53.81 -7.03 23.53
C TYR A 271 -53.99 -5.52 23.87
N ILE A 272 -54.44 -4.78 22.85
CA ILE A 272 -55.37 -3.64 22.79
C ILE A 272 -55.81 -2.97 24.12
N SER A 273 -55.55 -1.66 24.25
CA SER A 273 -56.55 -0.59 24.45
C SER A 273 -55.97 0.77 24.05
#